data_AF-A0A5C8P9F9-F1
#
_entry.id   AF-A0A5C8P9F9-F1
#
_cell.length_a   1.000
_cell.length_b   1.000
_cell.length_c   1.000
_cell.angle_alpha   90.00
_cell.angle_beta   90.00
_cell.angle_gamma   90.00
#
_symmetry.space_group_name_H-M   'P 1'
#
loop_
_entity.id
_entity.type
_entity.pdbx_description
1 polymer ?
#
loop_
_entity_poly.entity_id
_entity_poly.type
_entity_poly.pdbx_seq_one_letter_code
_entity_poly.pdbx_strand_id
1 'polypeptide(L)'
;MSTSSLPAWRVSLAGTRTTGQTFLLVTLNKDGMSPQAQYGDRFLDASRLLWHSQNRTKRASSHGRIISQPGHRLHLFVRASKKRPSGAAAPFVYCGLVEFVTWTGNQPIEVEWRVLQPLPEHLHRVFGVPAR
;
A
#
# COMPACT_ATOMS: atom_id res chain seq x y z
N MET A 1 31.18 -16.58 16.12
CA MET A 1 29.76 -16.29 16.43
C MET A 1 29.38 -15.04 15.64
N SER A 2 28.64 -15.20 14.54
CA SER A 2 28.27 -14.08 13.66
C SER A 2 26.80 -13.73 13.89
N THR A 3 26.54 -12.62 14.57
CA THR A 3 25.21 -12.01 14.68
C THR A 3 24.92 -11.25 13.40
N SER A 4 24.17 -11.86 12.48
CA SER A 4 23.59 -11.14 11.35
C SER A 4 22.43 -10.29 11.84
N SER A 5 22.68 -8.99 12.06
CA SER A 5 21.61 -8.01 12.23
C SER A 5 20.92 -7.82 10.88
N LEU A 6 19.72 -8.39 10.73
CA LEU A 6 18.89 -8.16 9.55
C LEU A 6 18.35 -6.70 9.59
N PRO A 7 18.42 -5.94 8.49
CA PRO A 7 17.93 -4.57 8.46
C PRO A 7 16.41 -4.50 8.64
N ALA A 8 15.98 -3.64 9.56
CA ALA A 8 14.61 -3.50 10.03
C ALA A 8 13.73 -2.70 9.06
N TRP A 9 13.30 -3.27 7.93
CA TRP A 9 12.06 -2.87 7.24
C TRP A 9 11.84 -3.68 5.95
N ARG A 10 10.83 -4.55 5.94
CA ARG A 10 10.26 -5.13 4.72
C ARG A 10 8.77 -4.86 4.74
N VAL A 11 8.27 -4.08 3.79
CA VAL A 11 6.84 -4.09 3.45
C VAL A 11 6.64 -5.37 2.66
N SER A 12 6.04 -6.37 3.30
CA SER A 12 5.80 -7.67 2.70
C SER A 12 4.35 -7.71 2.22
N LEU A 13 4.11 -8.04 0.95
CA LEU A 13 2.91 -8.81 0.64
C LEU A 13 3.04 -10.12 1.44
N ALA A 14 2.32 -10.22 2.55
CA ALA A 14 2.28 -11.45 3.32
C ALA A 14 1.22 -12.37 2.69
N GLY A 15 1.62 -13.14 1.68
CA GLY A 15 0.82 -14.26 1.19
C GLY A 15 1.05 -15.47 2.08
N THR A 16 0.17 -15.74 3.04
CA THR A 16 0.16 -17.02 3.74
C THR A 16 -0.48 -18.08 2.83
N ARG A 17 -0.05 -19.36 2.91
CA ARG A 17 -0.59 -20.48 2.12
C ARG A 17 -2.01 -20.89 2.55
N THR A 18 -2.91 -19.91 2.66
CA THR A 18 -4.33 -20.07 2.98
C THR A 18 -5.15 -19.08 2.14
N THR A 19 -5.79 -19.63 1.11
CA THR A 19 -7.06 -19.16 0.48
C THR A 19 -7.13 -17.73 -0.08
N GLY A 20 -6.48 -17.45 -1.21
CA GLY A 20 -6.88 -16.34 -2.11
C GLY A 20 -7.00 -14.94 -1.47
N GLN A 21 -6.33 -14.69 -0.35
CA GLN A 21 -6.31 -13.40 0.35
C GLN A 21 -4.93 -12.76 0.18
N THR A 22 -4.89 -11.43 0.14
CA THR A 22 -3.66 -10.66 0.21
C THR A 22 -3.87 -9.41 1.02
N PHE A 23 -2.85 -9.04 1.80
CA PHE A 23 -2.86 -7.86 2.64
C PHE A 23 -1.87 -6.84 2.07
N LEU A 24 -2.37 -5.68 1.65
CA LEU A 24 -1.56 -4.57 1.16
C LEU A 24 -1.41 -3.54 2.28
N LEU A 25 -0.18 -3.39 2.76
CA LEU A 25 0.17 -2.44 3.82
C LEU A 25 0.83 -1.20 3.20
N VAL A 26 0.17 -0.05 3.28
CA VAL A 26 0.57 1.21 2.65
C VAL A 26 0.93 2.26 3.70
N THR A 27 2.02 2.99 3.46
CA THR A 27 2.42 4.15 4.26
C THR A 27 2.48 5.36 3.33
N LEU A 28 1.60 6.35 3.54
CA LEU A 28 1.42 7.49 2.62
C LEU A 28 2.60 8.47 2.66
N ASN A 29 2.90 9.00 3.85
CA ASN A 29 4.00 9.94 4.06
C ASN A 29 5.28 9.18 4.38
N LYS A 30 6.28 9.37 3.52
CA LYS A 30 7.65 8.86 3.67
C LYS A 30 8.58 10.02 4.02
N ASP A 31 8.28 10.74 5.10
CA ASP A 31 9.19 11.78 5.61
C ASP A 31 10.60 11.21 5.79
N GLY A 32 11.60 11.87 5.20
CA GLY A 32 13.00 11.47 5.22
C GLY A 32 13.47 10.58 4.06
N MET A 33 12.69 10.41 2.98
CA MET A 33 13.18 9.79 1.73
C MET A 33 13.33 10.83 0.61
N SER A 34 14.21 10.56 -0.37
CA SER A 34 14.56 11.47 -1.48
C SER A 34 13.33 11.91 -2.29
N PRO A 35 13.40 13.02 -3.07
CA PRO A 35 12.28 13.51 -3.89
C PRO A 35 11.68 12.44 -4.84
N GLN A 36 12.49 11.46 -5.27
CA GLN A 36 12.04 10.31 -6.07
C GLN A 36 11.26 9.25 -5.28
N ALA A 37 11.24 9.32 -3.95
CA ALA A 37 10.41 8.49 -3.07
C ALA A 37 9.10 9.20 -2.64
N GLN A 38 8.93 10.47 -3.02
CA GLN A 38 7.71 11.26 -2.83
C GLN A 38 6.68 11.06 -3.94
N TYR A 39 6.95 10.23 -4.95
CA TYR A 39 5.92 9.65 -5.82
C TYR A 39 5.06 8.69 -4.97
N GLY A 40 4.21 9.34 -4.17
CA GLY A 40 3.65 8.82 -2.94
C GLY A 40 2.37 8.08 -3.22
N ASP A 41 2.26 6.93 -2.58
CA ASP A 41 0.97 6.26 -2.42
C ASP A 41 -0.02 7.29 -1.86
N ARG A 42 -1.13 7.53 -2.57
CA ARG A 42 -2.08 8.61 -2.22
C ARG A 42 -3.50 8.23 -2.60
N PHE A 43 -4.45 8.75 -1.84
CA PHE A 43 -5.85 8.70 -2.25
C PHE A 43 -6.12 9.77 -3.31
N LEU A 44 -6.71 9.35 -4.43
CA LEU A 44 -7.21 10.25 -5.47
C LEU A 44 -8.57 10.81 -5.07
N ASP A 45 -9.38 9.97 -4.42
CA ASP A 45 -10.64 10.31 -3.77
C ASP A 45 -10.92 9.30 -2.63
N ALA A 46 -12.07 9.40 -1.96
CA ALA A 46 -12.43 8.53 -0.85
C ALA A 46 -12.51 7.03 -1.20
N SER A 47 -12.60 6.68 -2.48
CA SER A 47 -12.73 5.30 -2.98
C SER A 47 -11.59 4.86 -3.90
N ARG A 48 -10.61 5.74 -4.20
CA ARG A 48 -9.52 5.43 -5.13
C ARG A 48 -8.16 5.69 -4.51
N LEU A 49 -7.33 4.65 -4.49
CA LEU A 49 -5.95 4.71 -4.02
C LEU A 49 -5.00 4.47 -5.20
N LEU A 50 -4.05 5.37 -5.37
CA LEU A 50 -2.90 5.16 -6.23
C LEU A 50 -1.76 4.59 -5.41
N TRP A 51 -1.25 3.42 -5.80
CA TRP A 51 -0.19 2.71 -5.10
C TRP A 51 0.97 2.38 -6.04
N HIS A 52 2.20 2.59 -5.57
CA HIS A 52 3.41 2.27 -6.29
C HIS A 52 4.02 0.97 -5.79
N SER A 53 4.30 0.06 -6.71
CA SER A 53 5.07 -1.15 -6.40
C SER A 53 6.49 -0.79 -5.92
N GLN A 54 6.94 -1.47 -4.86
CA GLN A 54 8.35 -1.41 -4.48
C GLN A 54 9.19 -2.29 -5.42
N ASN A 55 10.44 -1.85 -5.66
CA ASN A 55 11.54 -2.52 -6.35
C ASN A 55 11.21 -3.74 -7.23
N ARG A 56 11.44 -3.57 -8.53
CA ARG A 56 11.57 -4.61 -9.56
C ARG A 56 10.43 -5.62 -9.73
N THR A 57 9.24 -5.38 -9.16
CA THR A 57 8.06 -6.21 -9.41
C THR A 57 7.64 -6.09 -10.88
N LYS A 58 8.13 -7.03 -11.72
CA LYS A 58 7.67 -7.16 -13.10
C LYS A 58 6.23 -7.67 -13.08
N ARG A 59 5.40 -7.18 -14.01
CA ARG A 59 4.02 -7.66 -14.22
C ARG A 59 3.92 -9.19 -14.29
N ALA A 60 4.95 -9.84 -14.83
CA ALA A 60 5.03 -11.30 -14.98
C ALA A 60 5.48 -12.08 -13.72
N SER A 61 5.86 -11.41 -12.64
CA SER A 61 6.26 -12.07 -11.38
C SER A 61 5.05 -12.69 -10.66
N SER A 62 5.28 -13.64 -9.75
CA SER A 62 4.24 -14.20 -8.89
C SER A 62 3.45 -13.12 -8.13
N HIS A 63 4.13 -12.05 -7.70
CA HIS A 63 3.50 -10.88 -7.08
C HIS A 63 2.68 -10.03 -8.07
N GLY A 64 3.13 -9.90 -9.32
CA GLY A 64 2.37 -9.21 -10.38
C GLY A 64 1.07 -9.94 -10.75
N ARG A 65 1.08 -11.27 -10.72
CA ARG A 65 -0.14 -12.09 -10.97
C ARG A 65 -1.16 -11.94 -9.85
N ILE A 66 -0.74 -11.82 -8.58
CA ILE A 66 -1.63 -11.61 -7.44
C ILE A 66 -2.44 -10.31 -7.58
N ILE A 67 -1.86 -9.29 -8.20
CA ILE A 67 -2.48 -7.95 -8.36
C ILE A 67 -3.71 -7.99 -9.29
N SER A 68 -3.74 -8.88 -10.28
CA SER A 68 -4.81 -8.94 -11.29
C SER A 68 -5.55 -10.29 -11.35
N GLN A 69 -5.32 -11.19 -10.39
CA GLN A 69 -5.91 -12.52 -10.42
C GLN A 69 -7.42 -12.47 -10.10
N PRO A 70 -8.29 -12.95 -10.99
CA PRO A 70 -9.72 -13.08 -10.71
C PRO A 70 -9.97 -13.99 -9.50
N GLY A 71 -10.90 -13.60 -8.62
CA GLY A 71 -11.26 -14.36 -7.42
C GLY A 71 -10.31 -14.18 -6.23
N HIS A 72 -9.26 -13.36 -6.38
CA HIS A 72 -8.34 -13.04 -5.30
C HIS A 72 -8.78 -11.77 -4.56
N ARG A 73 -8.83 -11.84 -3.24
CA ARG A 73 -9.29 -10.75 -2.38
C ARG A 73 -8.10 -9.99 -1.81
N LEU A 74 -8.04 -8.69 -2.08
CA LEU A 74 -7.02 -7.83 -1.53
C LEU A 74 -7.61 -6.94 -0.42
N HIS A 75 -7.03 -7.03 0.77
CA HIS A 75 -7.33 -6.22 1.95
C HIS A 75 -6.34 -5.07 2.07
N LEU A 76 -6.84 -3.84 2.15
CA LEU A 76 -6.02 -2.63 2.25
C LEU A 76 -5.87 -2.17 3.69
N PHE A 77 -4.63 -1.94 4.11
CA PHE A 77 -4.25 -1.37 5.40
C PHE A 77 -3.39 -0.13 5.17
N VAL A 78 -3.78 1.03 5.70
CA VAL A 78 -3.09 2.31 5.47
C VAL A 78 -2.66 2.96 6.77
N ARG A 79 -1.50 3.60 6.77
CA ARG A 79 -1.10 4.56 7.80
C ARG A 79 -0.55 5.83 7.16
N ALA A 80 -0.77 6.97 7.83
CA ALA A 80 -0.30 8.26 7.35
C ALA A 80 1.23 8.34 7.35
N SER A 81 1.90 7.92 8.43
CA SER A 81 3.36 7.99 8.57
C SER A 81 3.90 6.73 9.25
N LYS A 82 5.22 6.55 9.33
CA LYS A 82 5.83 5.39 10.03
C LYS A 82 5.70 5.50 11.55
N LYS A 83 5.81 6.71 12.08
CA LYS A 83 5.85 7.00 13.52
C LYS A 83 4.84 8.10 13.85
N ARG A 84 4.21 7.98 15.02
CA ARG A 84 3.43 9.04 15.65
C ARG A 84 4.37 10.17 16.11
N PRO A 85 3.86 11.37 16.40
CA PRO A 85 4.65 12.45 17.00
C PRO A 85 5.36 12.06 18.30
N SER A 86 4.80 11.11 19.06
CA SER A 86 5.41 10.54 20.27
C SER A 86 6.62 9.63 20.00
N GLY A 87 6.99 9.36 18.75
CA GLY A 87 8.08 8.47 18.36
C GLY A 87 7.70 6.98 18.25
N ALA A 88 6.53 6.59 18.77
CA ALA A 88 6.01 5.22 18.66
C ALA A 88 5.57 4.87 17.22
N ALA A 89 5.55 3.59 16.88
CA ALA A 89 5.07 3.14 15.57
C ALA A 89 3.60 3.56 15.35
N ALA A 90 3.31 4.14 14.19
CA ALA A 90 1.94 4.45 13.81
C ALA A 90 1.18 3.18 13.38
N PRO A 91 -0.05 2.99 13.86
CA PRO A 91 -0.85 1.80 13.56
C PRO A 91 -1.36 1.88 12.12
N PHE A 92 -1.63 0.71 11.55
CA PHE A 92 -2.39 0.63 10.30
C PHE A 92 -3.89 0.67 10.59
N VAL A 93 -4.63 1.35 9.73
CA VAL A 93 -6.09 1.35 9.68
C VAL A 93 -6.53 0.44 8.55
N TYR A 94 -7.48 -0.46 8.81
CA TYR A 94 -8.09 -1.27 7.76
C TYR A 94 -9.05 -0.40 6.94
N CYS A 95 -8.83 -0.33 5.62
CA CYS A 95 -9.62 0.48 4.71
C CYS A 95 -10.63 -0.34 3.90
N GLY A 96 -10.67 -1.67 4.07
CA GLY A 96 -11.60 -2.54 3.34
C GLY A 96 -10.94 -3.40 2.27
N LEU A 97 -11.79 -4.06 1.49
CA LEU A 97 -11.38 -4.76 0.28
C LEU A 97 -11.15 -3.77 -0.86
N VAL A 98 -10.22 -4.11 -1.75
CA VAL A 98 -9.97 -3.35 -2.98
C VAL A 98 -10.04 -4.22 -4.21
N GLU A 99 -10.39 -3.58 -5.32
CA GLU A 99 -10.35 -4.15 -6.65
C GLU A 99 -9.33 -3.43 -7.51
N PHE A 100 -8.69 -4.19 -8.40
CA PHE A 100 -7.79 -3.65 -9.40
C PHE A 100 -8.60 -2.82 -10.41
N VAL A 101 -8.20 -1.57 -10.65
CA VAL A 101 -8.77 -0.71 -11.69
C VAL A 101 -7.88 -0.72 -12.92
N THR A 102 -6.64 -0.29 -12.75
CA THR A 102 -5.65 -0.20 -13.83
C THR A 102 -4.24 -0.14 -13.27
N TRP A 103 -3.26 -0.26 -14.15
CA TRP A 103 -1.86 0.02 -13.85
C TRP A 103 -1.18 0.80 -14.98
N THR A 104 -0.12 1.51 -14.65
CA THR A 104 0.77 2.13 -15.63
C THR A 104 2.22 1.88 -15.25
N GLY A 105 3.14 2.24 -16.16
CA GLY A 105 4.57 2.04 -15.95
C GLY A 105 5.02 0.59 -16.14
N ASN A 106 6.28 0.32 -15.78
CA ASN A 106 6.90 -0.98 -15.97
C ASN A 106 7.85 -1.35 -14.83
N GLN A 107 8.58 -0.37 -14.28
CA GLN A 107 9.46 -0.56 -13.12
C GLN A 107 9.83 0.81 -12.48
N PRO A 108 9.14 1.28 -11.44
CA PRO A 108 7.99 0.65 -10.77
C PRO A 108 6.72 0.68 -11.63
N ILE A 109 5.78 -0.22 -11.33
CA ILE A 109 4.38 -0.07 -11.75
C ILE A 109 3.64 0.80 -10.74
N GLU A 110 2.71 1.60 -11.24
CA GLU A 110 1.70 2.33 -10.49
C GLU A 110 0.37 1.61 -10.69
N VAL A 111 -0.36 1.34 -9.61
CA VAL A 111 -1.63 0.61 -9.62
C VAL A 111 -2.71 1.48 -8.99
N GLU A 112 -3.83 1.62 -9.69
CA GLU A 112 -5.04 2.22 -9.14
C GLU A 112 -5.92 1.11 -8.56
N TRP A 113 -6.24 1.27 -7.28
CA TRP A 113 -7.12 0.41 -6.52
C TRP A 113 -8.43 1.12 -6.22
N ARG A 114 -9.55 0.44 -6.45
CA ARG A 114 -10.88 0.87 -6.00
C ARG A 114 -11.18 0.24 -4.64
N VAL A 115 -11.33 1.05 -3.61
CA VAL A 115 -11.85 0.62 -2.31
C VAL A 115 -13.35 0.37 -2.43
N LEU A 116 -13.82 -0.80 -2.02
CA LEU A 116 -15.23 -1.19 -2.20
C LEU A 116 -16.22 -0.34 -1.39
N GLN A 117 -15.77 0.17 -0.24
CA GLN A 117 -16.51 1.12 0.57
C GLN A 117 -15.70 2.41 0.67
N PRO A 118 -16.29 3.58 0.37
CA PRO A 118 -15.61 4.85 0.52
C PRO A 118 -15.07 5.02 1.95
N LEU A 119 -13.89 5.60 2.07
CA LEU A 119 -13.33 5.93 3.38
C LEU A 119 -14.28 6.83 4.17
N PRO A 120 -14.50 6.54 5.46
CA PRO A 120 -15.18 7.45 6.38
C PRO A 120 -14.53 8.84 6.39
N GLU A 121 -15.35 9.90 6.47
CA GLU A 121 -14.90 11.30 6.39
C GLU A 121 -13.82 11.64 7.45
N HIS A 122 -13.92 11.07 8.65
CA HIS A 122 -12.93 11.31 9.71
C HIS A 122 -11.51 10.86 9.34
N LEU A 123 -11.35 9.98 8.34
CA LEU A 123 -10.05 9.54 7.82
C LEU A 123 -9.52 10.43 6.69
N HIS A 124 -10.36 11.28 6.08
CA HIS A 124 -9.96 12.06 4.90
C HIS A 124 -8.81 13.00 5.23
N ARG A 125 -8.91 13.74 6.34
CA ARG A 125 -7.87 14.63 6.82
C ARG A 125 -6.58 13.88 7.19
N VAL A 126 -6.72 12.70 7.79
CA VAL A 126 -5.59 11.89 8.25
C VAL A 126 -4.80 11.32 7.07
N PHE A 127 -5.49 10.95 5.99
CA PHE A 127 -4.91 10.33 4.80
C PHE A 127 -4.73 11.27 3.61
N GLY A 128 -5.00 12.57 3.78
CA GLY A 128 -4.85 13.55 2.72
C GLY A 128 -5.77 13.31 1.52
N VAL A 129 -6.97 12.79 1.76
CA VAL A 129 -7.99 12.61 0.71
C VAL A 129 -8.44 14.00 0.23
N PRO A 130 -8.37 14.31 -1.07
CA PRO A 130 -8.83 15.59 -1.60
C PRO A 130 -10.32 15.83 -1.28
N ALA A 131 -10.66 17.08 -0.93
CA ALA A 131 -12.05 17.51 -0.92
C ALA A 131 -12.59 17.52 -2.36
N ARG A 132 -13.84 17.09 -2.54
CA ARG A 132 -14.52 17.14 -3.84
C ARG A 132 -14.84 18.57 -4.25
#